data_AF-A0A7C5I873-F1
#
_entry.id   AF-A0A7C5I873-F1
#
_cell.length_a   1.000
_cell.length_b   1.000
_cell.length_c   1.000
_cell.angle_alpha   90.00
_cell.angle_beta   90.00
_cell.angle_gamma   90.00
#
_symmetry.space_group_name_H-M   'P 1'
#
loop_
_entity.id
_entity.type
_entity.pdbx_description
1 polymer ?
#
loop_
_entity_poly.entity_id
_entity_poly.type
_entity_poly.pdbx_seq_one_letter_code
_entity_poly.pdbx_strand_id
1 'polypeptide(L)'
;MGARPKKEKPPMPPLKQWAPVVALGWLVPGGGHFLLRRTWRGALIFFSVTSMFLLGIMMRGVLFRPTTGGMLEIIINCGGFLSDLANGILYLLTVWLGYAQPDMAGHVHDYGTKFLVTAGLLNVLAMVDAYEIAAGRKS
;
A
#
# COMPACT_ATOMS: atom_id res chain seq x y z
N MET A 1 36.22 -4.40 -22.17
CA MET A 1 35.13 -4.56 -21.17
C MET A 1 34.01 -3.60 -21.59
N GLY A 2 32.98 -4.11 -22.28
CA GLY A 2 31.97 -3.29 -22.96
C GLY A 2 31.15 -2.45 -21.98
N ALA A 3 31.17 -1.12 -22.16
CA ALA A 3 30.27 -0.22 -21.47
C ALA A 3 28.83 -0.55 -21.87
N ARG A 4 28.02 -1.01 -20.91
CA ARG A 4 26.58 -1.20 -21.13
C ARG A 4 25.99 0.16 -21.54
N PRO A 5 25.23 0.26 -22.64
CA PRO A 5 24.65 1.52 -23.08
C PRO A 5 23.75 2.06 -21.96
N LYS A 6 23.98 3.31 -21.56
CA LYS A 6 23.22 4.04 -20.55
C LYS A 6 21.81 4.25 -21.13
N LYS A 7 20.87 3.37 -20.78
CA LYS A 7 19.45 3.51 -21.19
C LYS A 7 18.96 4.89 -20.74
N GLU A 8 18.77 5.80 -21.70
CA GLU A 8 18.11 7.08 -21.46
C GLU A 8 16.75 6.79 -20.84
N LYS A 9 16.51 7.37 -19.66
CA LYS A 9 15.20 7.27 -18.99
C LYS A 9 14.18 7.91 -19.93
N PRO A 10 13.12 7.21 -20.35
CA PRO A 10 12.10 7.81 -21.20
C PRO A 10 11.53 9.05 -20.50
N PRO A 11 11.20 10.12 -21.25
CA PRO A 11 10.68 11.37 -20.69
C PRO A 11 9.50 11.05 -19.78
N MET A 12 9.48 11.66 -18.59
CA MET A 12 8.43 11.42 -17.62
C MET A 12 7.08 11.77 -18.26
N PRO A 13 6.08 10.87 -18.20
CA PRO A 13 4.76 11.15 -18.75
C PRO A 13 4.16 12.37 -18.06
N PRO A 14 3.29 13.14 -18.74
CA PRO A 14 2.63 14.30 -18.16
C PRO A 14 1.97 13.94 -16.83
N LEU A 15 2.19 14.76 -15.79
CA LEU A 15 1.66 14.55 -14.44
C LEU A 15 0.16 14.25 -14.44
N LYS A 16 -0.58 14.89 -15.36
CA LYS A 16 -2.02 14.72 -15.56
C LYS A 16 -2.46 13.30 -15.91
N GLN A 17 -1.58 12.48 -16.48
CA GLN A 17 -1.93 11.12 -16.93
C GLN A 17 -1.81 10.08 -15.81
N TRP A 18 -0.79 10.19 -14.95
CA TRP A 18 -0.54 9.19 -13.91
C TRP A 18 -0.99 9.63 -12.51
N ALA A 19 -1.04 10.93 -12.21
CA ALA A 19 -1.49 11.42 -10.90
C ALA A 19 -2.91 10.93 -10.51
N PRO A 20 -3.95 10.98 -11.37
CA PRO A 20 -5.27 10.48 -11.01
C PRO A 20 -5.28 8.95 -10.80
N VAL A 21 -4.44 8.22 -11.54
CA VAL A 21 -4.31 6.76 -11.43
C VAL A 21 -3.72 6.38 -10.08
N VAL A 22 -2.63 7.05 -9.68
CA VAL A 22 -1.97 6.79 -8.40
C VAL A 22 -2.86 7.24 -7.23
N ALA A 23 -3.52 8.40 -7.34
CA ALA A 23 -4.44 8.88 -6.31
C ALA A 23 -5.63 7.92 -6.10
N LEU A 24 -6.21 7.39 -7.19
CA LEU A 24 -7.27 6.38 -7.10
C LEU A 24 -6.77 5.03 -6.59
N GLY A 25 -5.56 4.61 -6.98
CA GLY A 25 -4.93 3.39 -6.46
C GLY A 25 -4.57 3.48 -4.98
N TRP A 26 -4.23 4.68 -4.51
CA TRP A 26 -4.03 4.93 -3.08
C TRP A 26 -5.35 4.86 -2.32
N LEU A 27 -6.39 5.55 -2.82
CA LEU A 27 -7.67 5.66 -2.12
C LEU A 27 -8.42 4.33 -2.08
N VAL A 28 -8.58 3.67 -3.23
CA VAL A 28 -9.19 2.34 -3.31
C VAL A 28 -8.10 1.35 -3.69
N PRO A 29 -7.85 0.29 -2.89
CA PRO A 29 -6.89 -0.73 -3.26
C PRO A 29 -7.15 -1.27 -4.68
N GLY A 30 -6.18 -1.18 -5.59
CA GLY A 30 -6.38 -1.59 -6.99
C GLY A 30 -7.21 -0.64 -7.86
N GLY A 31 -7.67 0.50 -7.34
CA GLY A 31 -8.45 1.55 -8.03
C GLY A 31 -7.79 2.10 -9.28
N GLY A 32 -6.46 2.21 -9.28
CA GLY A 32 -5.68 2.64 -10.44
C GLY A 32 -5.89 1.73 -11.67
N HIS A 33 -6.01 0.41 -11.47
CA HIS A 33 -6.22 -0.53 -12.56
C HIS A 33 -7.63 -0.50 -13.15
N PHE A 34 -8.62 -0.09 -12.36
CA PHE A 34 -9.97 0.17 -12.87
C PHE A 34 -9.97 1.35 -13.84
N LEU A 35 -9.23 2.42 -13.54
CA LEU A 35 -9.10 3.58 -14.43
C LEU A 35 -8.41 3.21 -15.75
N LEU A 36 -7.45 2.27 -15.70
CA LEU A 36 -6.74 1.75 -16.87
C LEU A 36 -7.50 0.68 -17.67
N ARG A 37 -8.81 0.49 -17.41
CA ARG A 37 -9.67 -0.54 -18.05
C ARG A 37 -9.18 -1.99 -17.86
N ARG A 38 -8.31 -2.25 -16.89
CA ARG A 38 -7.77 -3.58 -16.56
C ARG A 38 -8.41 -4.13 -15.30
N THR A 39 -9.71 -4.28 -15.39
CA THR A 39 -10.59 -4.65 -14.27
C THR A 39 -10.17 -5.96 -13.60
N TRP A 40 -9.70 -6.95 -14.35
CA TRP A 40 -9.25 -8.23 -13.77
C TRP A 40 -8.04 -8.07 -12.84
N ARG A 41 -7.01 -7.32 -13.25
CA ARG A 41 -5.84 -7.06 -12.41
C ARG A 41 -6.22 -6.25 -11.17
N GLY A 42 -7.06 -5.22 -11.35
CA GLY A 42 -7.59 -4.42 -10.25
C GLY A 42 -8.40 -5.25 -9.26
N ALA A 43 -9.26 -6.15 -9.73
CA ALA A 43 -10.06 -7.03 -8.90
C ALA A 43 -9.21 -8.01 -8.08
N LEU A 44 -8.19 -8.62 -8.69
CA LEU A 44 -7.27 -9.51 -7.97
C LEU A 44 -6.51 -8.76 -6.87
N ILE A 45 -5.98 -7.56 -7.18
CA ILE A 45 -5.26 -6.73 -6.20
C ILE A 45 -6.20 -6.29 -5.09
N PHE A 46 -7.38 -5.78 -5.44
CA PHE A 46 -8.38 -5.37 -4.47
C PHE A 46 -8.75 -6.52 -3.53
N PHE A 47 -9.01 -7.71 -4.09
CA PHE A 47 -9.33 -8.89 -3.31
C PHE A 47 -8.18 -9.31 -2.40
N SER A 48 -6.94 -9.35 -2.91
CA SER A 48 -5.76 -9.73 -2.12
C SER A 48 -5.49 -8.75 -0.98
N VAL A 49 -5.45 -7.44 -1.25
CA VAL A 49 -5.22 -6.40 -0.24
C VAL A 49 -6.34 -6.41 0.81
N THR A 50 -7.60 -6.45 0.36
CA THR A 50 -8.75 -6.45 1.27
C THR A 50 -8.78 -7.70 2.14
N SER A 51 -8.47 -8.87 1.58
CA SER A 51 -8.42 -10.13 2.34
C SER A 51 -7.31 -10.11 3.39
N MET A 52 -6.10 -9.67 3.04
CA MET A 52 -5.00 -9.55 4.01
C MET A 52 -5.33 -8.54 5.10
N PHE A 53 -5.94 -7.40 4.74
CA PHE A 53 -6.35 -6.40 5.71
C PHE A 53 -7.43 -6.92 6.67
N LEU A 54 -8.48 -7.56 6.14
CA LEU A 54 -9.55 -8.16 6.94
C LEU A 54 -9.01 -9.22 7.90
N LEU A 55 -8.13 -10.11 7.43
CA LEU A 55 -7.47 -11.09 8.28
C LEU A 55 -6.64 -10.40 9.37
N GLY A 56 -5.92 -9.34 9.04
CA GLY A 56 -5.17 -8.52 10.01
C GLY A 56 -6.06 -7.96 11.12
N ILE A 57 -7.22 -7.41 10.76
CA ILE A 57 -8.21 -6.89 11.71
C ILE A 57 -8.86 -8.01 12.53
N MET A 58 -9.22 -9.14 11.92
CA MET A 58 -9.79 -10.29 12.63
C MET A 58 -8.82 -10.88 13.66
N MET A 59 -7.52 -10.83 13.36
CA MET A 59 -6.44 -11.26 14.26
C MET A 59 -6.07 -10.18 15.29
N ARG A 60 -6.83 -9.10 15.38
CA ARG A 60 -6.61 -7.97 16.30
C ARG A 60 -5.22 -7.33 16.12
N GLY A 61 -4.74 -7.24 14.89
CA GLY A 61 -3.49 -6.56 14.57
C GLY A 61 -3.50 -5.10 15.03
N VAL A 62 -2.33 -4.60 15.41
CA VAL A 62 -2.15 -3.24 15.91
C VAL A 62 -1.83 -2.32 14.74
N LEU A 63 -2.48 -1.15 14.72
CA LEU A 63 -2.14 -0.07 13.80
C LEU A 63 -1.02 0.77 14.42
N PHE A 64 0.03 1.02 13.64
CA PHE A 64 1.17 1.80 14.09
C PHE A 64 0.76 3.26 14.29
N ARG A 65 1.33 3.87 15.33
CA ARG A 65 1.16 5.30 15.61
C ARG A 65 2.52 5.98 15.50
N PRO A 66 2.62 7.15 14.87
CA PRO A 66 3.89 7.86 14.79
C PRO A 66 4.33 8.27 16.19
N THR A 67 5.40 7.65 16.69
CA THR A 67 6.00 7.94 18.00
C THR A 67 7.38 8.56 17.80
N THR A 68 7.66 9.64 18.52
CA THR A 68 8.95 10.36 18.52
C THR A 68 9.86 9.84 19.65
N GLY A 69 10.15 8.55 19.62
CA GLY A 69 11.05 7.87 20.55
C GLY A 69 12.50 7.74 20.04
N GLY A 70 13.14 6.60 20.28
CA GLY A 70 14.49 6.31 19.77
C GLY A 70 14.54 6.14 18.24
N MET A 71 15.72 6.22 17.62
CA MET A 71 15.87 6.14 16.15
C MET A 71 15.24 4.88 15.54
N LEU A 72 15.42 3.71 16.16
CA LEU A 72 14.81 2.45 15.69
C LEU A 72 13.29 2.47 15.83
N GLU A 73 12.79 3.03 16.92
CA GLU A 73 11.37 3.12 17.20
C GLU A 73 10.66 4.06 16.21
N ILE A 74 11.30 5.18 15.85
CA ILE A 74 10.82 6.08 14.80
C ILE A 74 10.74 5.34 13.46
N ILE A 75 11.78 4.61 13.07
CA ILE A 75 11.81 3.90 11.78
C ILE A 75 10.68 2.85 11.72
N ILE A 76 10.51 2.06 12.78
CA ILE A 76 9.48 1.01 12.84
C ILE A 76 8.09 1.64 12.86
N ASN A 77 7.84 2.61 13.73
CA ASN A 77 6.50 3.18 13.90
C ASN A 77 6.10 4.08 12.74
N CYS A 78 7.00 4.92 12.22
CA CYS A 78 6.69 5.73 11.04
C CYS A 78 6.58 4.87 9.77
N GLY A 79 7.42 3.83 9.62
CA GLY A 79 7.35 2.91 8.48
C GLY A 79 6.08 2.06 8.50
N GLY A 80 5.70 1.56 9.68
CA GLY A 80 4.45 0.87 9.92
C GLY A 80 3.24 1.78 9.67
N PHE A 81 3.28 3.01 10.18
CA PHE A 81 2.22 4.00 9.97
C PHE A 81 2.07 4.36 8.48
N LEU A 82 3.17 4.47 7.75
CA LEU A 82 3.13 4.71 6.31
C LEU A 82 2.50 3.53 5.56
N SER A 83 2.76 2.30 6.01
CA SER A 83 2.11 1.11 5.45
C SER A 83 0.62 1.09 5.78
N ASP A 84 0.24 1.45 7.01
CA ASP A 84 -1.16 1.57 7.39
C ASP A 84 -1.87 2.62 6.54
N LEU A 85 -1.27 3.80 6.36
CA LEU A 85 -1.78 4.86 5.49
C LEU A 85 -1.87 4.42 4.02
N ALA A 86 -0.97 3.54 3.57
CA ALA A 86 -1.02 2.98 2.22
C ALA A 86 -2.19 2.01 2.01
N ASN A 87 -2.84 1.49 3.06
CA ASN A 87 -4.10 0.73 2.92
C ASN A 87 -5.28 1.61 2.47
N GLY A 88 -5.11 2.93 2.40
CA GLY A 88 -6.07 3.85 1.79
C GLY A 88 -7.39 3.90 2.56
N ILE A 89 -8.50 3.70 1.85
CA ILE A 89 -9.84 3.71 2.45
C ILE A 89 -10.00 2.67 3.55
N LEU A 90 -9.30 1.54 3.50
CA LEU A 90 -9.40 0.50 4.53
C LEU A 90 -8.88 1.02 5.88
N TYR A 91 -7.79 1.77 5.88
CA TYR A 91 -7.27 2.43 7.08
C TYR A 91 -8.20 3.56 7.57
N LEU A 92 -8.72 4.37 6.64
CA LEU A 92 -9.68 5.42 7.01
C LEU A 92 -10.94 4.83 7.65
N LEU A 93 -11.43 3.70 7.14
CA LEU A 93 -12.57 2.98 7.71
C LEU A 93 -12.26 2.44 9.11
N THR A 94 -11.08 1.86 9.35
CA THR A 94 -10.74 1.37 10.69
C THR A 94 -10.60 2.50 11.70
N VAL A 95 -10.01 3.63 11.30
CA VAL A 95 -9.95 4.83 12.14
C VAL A 95 -11.35 5.37 12.42
N TRP A 96 -12.22 5.44 11.41
CA TRP A 96 -13.60 5.91 11.57
C TRP A 96 -14.46 5.00 12.45
N LEU A 97 -14.25 3.69 12.36
CA LEU A 97 -14.89 2.68 13.22
C LEU A 97 -14.29 2.62 14.63
N GLY A 98 -13.28 3.44 14.94
CA GLY A 98 -12.64 3.49 16.26
C GLY A 98 -11.80 2.25 16.58
N TYR A 99 -11.28 1.56 15.57
CA TYR A 99 -10.42 0.41 15.76
C TYR A 99 -9.10 0.83 16.41
N ALA A 100 -8.98 0.54 17.70
CA ALA A 100 -7.78 0.76 18.49
C ALA A 100 -7.53 -0.48 19.35
N GLN A 101 -6.71 -1.40 18.84
CA GLN A 101 -6.24 -2.53 19.63
C GLN A 101 -4.98 -2.15 20.40
N PRO A 102 -4.91 -2.44 21.72
CA PRO A 102 -3.67 -2.28 22.47
C PRO A 102 -2.66 -3.33 22.02
N ASP A 103 -1.38 -3.00 22.16
CA ASP A 103 -0.30 -3.96 21.92
C ASP A 103 -0.37 -5.05 22.99
N MET A 104 -0.76 -6.26 22.55
CA MET A 104 -0.94 -7.43 23.41
C MET A 104 0.03 -8.51 22.97
N ALA A 105 0.81 -9.02 23.92
CA ALA A 105 1.70 -10.15 23.67
C ALA A 105 0.90 -11.38 23.22
N GLY A 106 1.15 -11.85 22.00
CA GLY A 106 0.57 -13.08 21.49
C GLY A 106 0.81 -13.25 20.00
N HIS A 107 1.13 -14.47 19.59
CA HIS A 107 1.45 -14.77 18.19
C HIS A 107 0.38 -14.31 17.20
N VAL A 108 -0.91 -14.45 17.55
CA VAL A 108 -2.03 -14.04 16.70
C VAL A 108 -2.00 -12.53 16.42
N HIS A 109 -1.77 -11.71 17.44
CA HIS A 109 -1.71 -10.25 17.29
C HIS A 109 -0.51 -9.83 16.46
N ASP A 110 0.66 -10.44 16.68
CA ASP A 110 1.87 -10.17 15.90
C ASP A 110 1.71 -10.52 14.42
N TYR A 111 1.02 -11.64 14.13
CA TYR A 111 0.69 -12.00 12.76
C TYR A 111 -0.34 -11.05 12.16
N GLY A 112 -1.35 -10.62 12.94
CA GLY A 112 -2.34 -9.65 12.52
C GLY A 112 -1.71 -8.33 12.07
N THR A 113 -0.80 -7.78 12.87
CA THR A 113 -0.05 -6.56 12.53
C THR A 113 0.76 -6.74 11.24
N LYS A 114 1.41 -7.89 11.05
CA LYS A 114 2.15 -8.19 9.81
C LYS A 114 1.23 -8.28 8.60
N PHE A 115 0.03 -8.82 8.74
CA PHE A 115 -0.97 -8.84 7.66
C PHE A 115 -1.42 -7.44 7.26
N LEU A 116 -1.65 -6.55 8.23
CA LEU A 116 -2.01 -5.14 7.98
C LEU A 116 -0.90 -4.39 7.22
N VAL A 117 0.35 -4.56 7.67
CA VAL A 117 1.53 -3.97 7.00
C VAL A 117 1.69 -4.55 5.59
N THR A 118 1.55 -5.86 5.43
CA THR A 118 1.68 -6.51 4.11
C THR A 118 0.61 -6.04 3.14
N ALA A 119 -0.64 -5.87 3.60
CA ALA A 119 -1.72 -5.30 2.80
C ALA A 119 -1.37 -3.89 2.29
N GLY A 120 -0.82 -3.04 3.17
CA GLY A 120 -0.39 -1.69 2.83
C GLY A 120 0.72 -1.68 1.78
N LEU A 121 1.76 -2.49 2.00
CA LEU A 121 2.88 -2.62 1.06
C LEU A 121 2.44 -3.19 -0.30
N LEU A 122 1.52 -4.15 -0.33
CA LEU A 122 0.93 -4.65 -1.57
C LEU A 122 0.18 -3.55 -2.32
N ASN A 123 -0.54 -2.68 -1.61
CA ASN A 123 -1.19 -1.54 -2.25
C ASN A 123 -0.17 -0.54 -2.82
N VAL A 124 0.96 -0.33 -2.14
CA VAL A 124 2.08 0.47 -2.70
C VAL A 124 2.61 -0.13 -3.99
N LEU A 125 2.84 -1.44 -4.02
CA LEU A 125 3.30 -2.13 -5.23
C LEU A 125 2.28 -2.01 -6.37
N ALA A 126 0.98 -2.11 -6.06
CA ALA A 126 -0.09 -1.91 -7.02
C ALA A 126 -0.13 -0.46 -7.56
N MET A 127 0.09 0.54 -6.71
CA MET A 127 0.21 1.94 -7.14
C MET A 127 1.39 2.14 -8.09
N VAL A 128 2.55 1.53 -7.79
CA VAL A 128 3.73 1.58 -8.65
C VAL A 128 3.46 0.87 -9.98
N ASP A 129 2.82 -0.30 -9.97
CA ASP A 129 2.44 -1.01 -11.20
C ASP A 129 1.48 -0.17 -12.05
N ALA A 130 0.45 0.42 -11.44
CA ALA A 130 -0.49 1.30 -12.12
C ALA A 130 0.20 2.55 -12.69
N TYR A 131 1.18 3.12 -11.97
CA TYR A 131 2.03 4.20 -12.46
C TYR A 131 2.86 3.77 -13.67
N GLU A 132 3.49 2.60 -13.64
CA GLU A 132 4.30 2.10 -14.76
C GLU A 132 3.46 1.88 -16.02
N ILE A 133 2.23 1.39 -15.87
CA ILE A 133 1.30 1.21 -16.98
C ILE A 133 0.81 2.58 -17.50
N ALA A 134 0.43 3.49 -16.62
CA ALA A 134 0.03 4.85 -17.00
C ALA A 134 1.18 5.61 -17.68
N ALA A 135 2.43 5.29 -17.32
CA ALA A 135 3.63 5.85 -17.90
C ALA A 135 4.02 5.24 -19.26
N GLY A 136 3.27 4.26 -19.77
CA GLY A 136 3.58 3.55 -21.02
C GLY A 136 4.87 2.73 -20.94
N ARG A 137 5.41 2.49 -19.73
CA ARG A 137 6.61 1.68 -19.49
C ARG A 137 6.30 0.20 -19.39
N LYS A 138 5.03 -0.13 -19.16
CA LYS A 138 4.52 -1.48 -19.03
C LYS A 138 3.18 -1.57 -19.75
N SER A 139 2.99 -2.64 -20.53
CA SER A 139 1.71 -2.89 -21.19
C SER A 139 0.71 -3.34 -20.16
#